data_AF-A9WPS6-F1
#
_entry.id   AF-A9WPS6-F1
#
_cell.length_a   1.000
_cell.length_b   1.000
_cell.length_c   1.000
_cell.angle_alpha   90.00
_cell.angle_beta   90.00
_cell.angle_gamma   90.00
#
_symmetry.space_group_name_H-M   'P 1'
#
loop_
_entity.id
_entity.type
_entity.pdbx_description
1 polymer ?
#
loop_
_entity_poly.entity_id
_entity_poly.type
_entity_poly.pdbx_seq_one_letter_code
_entity_poly.pdbx_strand_id
1 'polypeptide(L)'
;MSASVSEQRWRSALLSPTGVVAVLGLAVLLFLVIFGPVIWGGQSVTADPSALSKKPSSLHPFGTDAGGRDVFTRTMTATQLSVLMALIASAMGVLVGTVLGVLPSVLPKFLGRFILAGINFAIAFPGLLITIVLSVIFGQGAVGAVFAIGLAIVPAYARLTSTLSASVQGRDFVAAAKVLGVSRFGLLTRHIVPNIAAPLVVNASVTAGGALIAFAGLSYLGLGVQQPDFDWGRMLNEGLLKIFVNPATALAPGIAVVFSGIVFTLLGETIARTTGANQGLNFRLPRWLKAAGTRQLAANEAADAENGQIQEPVLRVRGLRVSAPHKTGWTDPVQQVSFDVGRGEIVGIVGGKSLSCMAVAQLTDYSA
;
A
#
# COMPACT_ATOMS: atom_id res chain seq x y z
N MET A 1 -14.30 22.30 16.17
CA MET A 1 -13.96 20.99 16.80
C MET A 1 -13.41 19.94 15.83
N SER A 2 -13.70 19.98 14.52
CA SER A 2 -13.12 19.04 13.54
C SER A 2 -11.65 19.33 13.16
N ALA A 3 -11.26 20.61 13.06
CA ALA A 3 -9.90 21.02 12.69
C ALA A 3 -8.83 20.59 13.71
N SER A 4 -9.14 20.68 15.01
CA SER A 4 -8.22 20.28 16.09
C SER A 4 -7.95 18.77 16.11
N VAL A 5 -8.94 17.95 15.73
CA VAL A 5 -8.80 16.49 15.66
C VAL A 5 -7.99 16.07 14.43
N SER A 6 -8.20 16.72 13.27
CA SER A 6 -7.35 16.49 12.10
C SER A 6 -5.91 16.89 12.35
N GLU A 7 -5.66 18.05 12.96
CA GLU A 7 -4.29 18.50 13.28
C GLU A 7 -3.59 17.57 14.27
N GLN A 8 -4.29 17.08 15.30
CA GLN A 8 -3.73 16.10 16.23
C GLN A 8 -3.38 14.78 15.54
N ARG A 9 -4.21 14.31 14.58
CA ARG A 9 -3.93 13.11 13.79
C ARG A 9 -2.70 13.29 12.90
N TRP A 10 -2.60 14.41 12.18
CA TRP A 10 -1.43 14.73 11.37
C TRP A 10 -0.16 14.78 12.21
N ARG A 11 -0.17 15.47 13.35
CA ARG A 11 0.97 15.52 14.27
C ARG A 11 1.35 14.14 14.78
N SER A 12 0.38 13.33 15.22
CA SER A 12 0.65 11.98 15.72
C SER A 12 1.23 11.04 14.65
N ALA A 13 0.79 11.17 13.40
CA ALA A 13 1.31 10.37 12.29
C ALA A 13 2.73 10.78 11.92
N LEU A 14 2.99 12.09 11.82
CA LEU A 14 4.32 12.64 11.47
C LEU A 14 5.36 12.40 12.57
N LEU A 15 4.95 12.42 13.85
CA LEU A 15 5.83 12.17 14.98
C LEU A 15 6.05 10.67 15.28
N SER A 16 5.34 9.78 14.56
CA SER A 16 5.62 8.35 14.66
C SER A 16 6.99 8.02 14.06
N PRO A 17 7.72 7.00 14.53
CA PRO A 17 9.05 6.67 14.01
C PRO A 17 9.08 6.49 12.48
N THR A 18 8.06 5.83 11.93
CA THR A 18 7.87 5.65 10.48
C THR A 18 7.58 6.97 9.76
N GLY A 19 6.80 7.87 10.39
CA GLY A 19 6.48 9.19 9.85
C GLY A 19 7.70 10.11 9.78
N VAL A 20 8.52 10.11 10.83
CA VAL A 20 9.77 10.89 10.87
C VAL A 20 10.72 10.43 9.76
N VAL A 21 10.93 9.12 9.61
CA VAL A 21 11.78 8.57 8.56
C VAL A 21 11.23 8.91 7.17
N ALA A 22 9.92 8.79 6.96
CA ALA A 22 9.30 9.16 5.68
C ALA A 22 9.49 10.64 5.34
N VAL A 23 9.27 11.54 6.29
CA VAL A 23 9.38 12.99 6.09
C VAL A 23 10.83 13.41 5.86
N LEU A 24 11.76 12.91 6.68
CA LEU A 24 13.19 13.21 6.50
C LEU A 24 13.70 12.64 5.19
N GLY A 25 13.35 11.42 4.85
CA GLY A 25 13.73 10.81 3.58
C GLY A 25 13.15 11.56 2.38
N LEU A 26 11.89 11.98 2.45
CA LEU A 26 11.27 12.80 1.43
C LEU A 26 11.97 14.16 1.30
N ALA A 27 12.34 14.79 2.42
CA ALA A 27 13.08 16.06 2.41
C ALA A 27 14.45 15.91 1.74
N VAL A 28 15.16 14.81 2.00
CA VAL A 28 16.42 14.48 1.31
C VAL A 28 16.20 14.30 -0.18
N LEU A 29 15.19 13.54 -0.59
CA LEU A 29 14.87 13.34 -2.02
C LEU A 29 14.51 14.66 -2.69
N LEU A 30 13.65 15.49 -2.09
CA LEU A 30 13.28 16.79 -2.62
C LEU A 30 14.48 17.72 -2.75
N PHE A 31 15.36 17.74 -1.74
CA PHE A 31 16.62 18.47 -1.80
C PHE A 31 17.47 18.02 -2.99
N LEU A 32 17.65 16.71 -3.18
CA LEU A 32 18.44 16.17 -4.29
C LEU A 32 17.78 16.39 -5.67
N VAL A 33 16.45 16.33 -5.77
CA VAL A 33 15.73 16.62 -7.02
C VAL A 33 15.92 18.08 -7.45
N ILE A 34 15.94 19.02 -6.50
CA ILE A 34 16.03 20.46 -6.79
C ILE A 34 17.49 20.90 -6.94
N PHE A 35 18.33 20.57 -5.96
CA PHE A 35 19.70 21.06 -5.87
C PHE A 35 20.74 20.11 -6.46
N GLY A 36 20.40 18.82 -6.65
CA GLY A 36 21.34 17.83 -7.16
C GLY A 36 21.98 18.21 -8.50
N PRO A 37 21.17 18.50 -9.54
CA PRO A 37 21.69 18.95 -10.84
C PRO A 37 22.45 20.28 -10.76
N VAL A 38 22.08 21.19 -9.86
CA VAL A 38 22.75 22.49 -9.71
C VAL A 38 24.13 22.33 -9.09
N ILE A 39 24.25 21.48 -8.06
CA ILE A 39 25.49 21.27 -7.31
C ILE A 39 26.44 20.32 -8.08
N TRP A 40 25.91 19.24 -8.65
CA TRP A 40 26.71 18.13 -9.19
C TRP A 40 26.50 17.88 -10.70
N GLY A 41 25.61 18.61 -11.37
CA GLY A 41 25.28 18.37 -12.77
C GLY A 41 26.49 18.44 -13.70
N GLY A 42 27.34 19.46 -13.55
CA GLY A 42 28.56 19.60 -14.35
C GLY A 42 29.51 18.41 -14.20
N GLN A 43 29.85 18.03 -12.96
CA GLN A 43 30.77 16.92 -12.68
C GLN A 43 30.20 15.54 -13.07
N SER A 44 28.87 15.40 -13.04
CA SER A 44 28.21 14.13 -13.33
C SER A 44 28.30 13.71 -14.81
N VAL A 45 28.47 14.65 -15.73
CA VAL A 45 28.56 14.38 -17.18
C VAL A 45 29.98 14.42 -17.72
N THR A 46 30.91 15.10 -17.04
CA THR A 46 32.30 15.23 -17.45
C THR A 46 33.03 13.90 -17.39
N ALA A 47 33.42 13.39 -18.56
CA ALA A 47 34.26 12.20 -18.68
C ALA A 47 35.74 12.57 -18.53
N ASP A 48 36.48 11.82 -17.70
CA ASP A 48 37.92 11.95 -17.55
C ASP A 48 38.63 10.65 -18.02
N PRO A 49 39.27 10.65 -19.20
CA PRO A 49 40.00 9.50 -19.71
C PRO A 49 41.18 9.05 -18.83
N SER A 50 41.69 9.91 -17.95
CA SER A 50 42.76 9.56 -16.99
C SER A 50 42.24 8.87 -15.73
N ALA A 51 40.91 8.83 -15.56
CA ALA A 51 40.24 8.32 -14.37
C ALA A 51 39.24 7.21 -14.68
N LEU A 52 39.55 6.30 -15.61
CA LEU A 52 38.63 5.20 -15.96
C LEU A 52 38.56 4.14 -14.85
N SER A 53 37.34 3.82 -14.39
CA SER A 53 37.06 2.73 -13.42
C SER A 53 37.94 2.76 -12.16
N LYS A 54 38.27 3.96 -11.65
CA LYS A 54 39.06 4.12 -10.43
C LYS A 54 38.23 3.70 -9.22
N LYS A 55 38.92 3.12 -8.24
CA LYS A 55 38.37 2.82 -6.91
C LYS A 55 38.08 4.11 -6.14
N PRO A 56 37.27 4.03 -5.07
CA PRO A 56 37.04 5.15 -4.15
C PRO A 56 38.33 5.88 -3.73
N SER A 57 38.28 7.21 -3.76
CA SER A 57 39.37 8.11 -3.36
C SER A 57 38.81 9.40 -2.77
N SER A 58 39.66 10.26 -2.21
CA SER A 58 39.22 11.56 -1.66
C SER A 58 38.63 12.49 -2.72
N LEU A 59 39.10 12.40 -3.97
CA LEU A 59 38.57 13.16 -5.11
C LEU A 59 37.30 12.53 -5.67
N HIS A 60 37.20 11.20 -5.61
CA HIS A 60 36.05 10.43 -6.10
C HIS A 60 35.52 9.51 -5.00
N PRO A 61 34.59 9.96 -4.13
CA PRO A 61 34.17 9.21 -2.95
C PRO A 61 33.66 7.80 -3.26
N PHE A 62 32.98 7.62 -4.39
CA PHE A 62 32.50 6.32 -4.87
C PHE A 62 33.30 5.80 -6.07
N GLY A 63 34.44 6.42 -6.35
CA GLY A 63 35.26 6.16 -7.53
C GLY A 63 34.57 6.64 -8.81
N THR A 64 35.05 6.14 -9.94
CA THR A 64 34.58 6.54 -11.27
C THR A 64 34.02 5.37 -12.05
N ASP A 65 33.17 5.67 -13.02
CA ASP A 65 32.58 4.68 -13.92
C ASP A 65 33.51 4.31 -15.10
N ALA A 66 33.00 3.50 -16.02
CA ALA A 66 33.73 3.07 -17.21
C ALA A 66 34.11 4.21 -18.17
N GLY A 67 33.42 5.36 -18.09
CA GLY A 67 33.73 6.58 -18.84
C GLY A 67 34.56 7.60 -18.05
N GLY A 68 34.99 7.26 -16.83
CA GLY A 68 35.76 8.14 -15.96
C GLY A 68 34.94 9.26 -15.31
N ARG A 69 33.61 9.13 -15.25
CA ARG A 69 32.75 10.08 -14.56
C ARG A 69 32.60 9.70 -13.10
N ASP A 70 32.43 10.69 -12.22
CA ASP A 70 32.32 10.45 -10.78
C ASP A 70 30.97 9.81 -10.40
N VAL A 71 31.01 8.63 -9.78
CA VAL A 71 29.80 7.84 -9.47
C VAL A 71 28.92 8.55 -8.44
N PHE A 72 29.51 9.23 -7.45
CA PHE A 72 28.77 9.92 -6.40
C PHE A 72 27.93 11.05 -6.98
N THR A 73 28.56 11.94 -7.75
CA THR A 73 27.89 13.07 -8.41
C THR A 73 26.82 12.59 -9.37
N ARG A 74 27.09 11.52 -10.14
CA ARG A 74 26.09 10.88 -11.01
C ARG A 74 24.90 10.35 -10.21
N THR A 75 25.11 9.64 -9.11
CA THR A 75 24.01 9.10 -8.30
C THR A 75 23.14 10.22 -7.73
N MET A 76 23.74 11.31 -7.26
CA MET A 76 23.01 12.46 -6.73
C MET A 76 22.21 13.18 -7.82
N THR A 77 22.83 13.46 -8.98
CA THR A 77 22.15 14.12 -10.11
C THR A 77 21.03 13.26 -10.71
N ALA A 78 21.21 11.93 -10.77
CA ALA A 78 20.21 10.99 -11.29
C ALA A 78 18.91 10.97 -10.48
N THR A 79 18.92 11.48 -9.24
CA THR A 79 17.72 11.58 -8.39
C THR A 79 16.61 12.35 -9.08
N GLN A 80 16.93 13.47 -9.74
CA GLN A 80 15.93 14.31 -10.38
C GLN A 80 15.15 13.54 -11.45
N LEU A 81 15.85 12.92 -12.40
CA LEU A 81 15.21 12.20 -13.51
C LEU A 81 14.46 10.97 -13.00
N SER A 82 15.08 10.18 -12.12
CA SER A 82 14.49 8.94 -11.57
C SER A 82 13.19 9.19 -10.81
N VAL A 83 13.18 10.22 -9.95
CA VAL A 83 12.00 10.57 -9.14
C VAL A 83 10.92 11.23 -9.99
N LEU A 84 11.27 12.16 -10.90
CA LEU A 84 10.28 12.83 -11.75
C LEU A 84 9.56 11.82 -12.67
N MET A 85 10.29 10.90 -13.29
CA MET A 85 9.69 9.86 -14.13
C MET A 85 8.71 9.00 -13.33
N ALA A 86 9.09 8.55 -12.13
CA ALA A 86 8.23 7.79 -11.22
C ALA A 86 6.95 8.56 -10.85
N LEU A 87 7.08 9.84 -10.50
CA LEU A 87 5.95 10.69 -10.12
C LEU A 87 5.01 10.97 -11.30
N ILE A 88 5.54 11.26 -12.49
CA ILE A 88 4.71 11.54 -13.68
C ILE A 88 3.96 10.28 -14.12
N ALA A 89 4.65 9.14 -14.22
CA ALA A 89 4.02 7.89 -14.63
C ALA A 89 2.97 7.42 -13.61
N SER A 90 3.26 7.51 -12.31
CA SER A 90 2.30 7.17 -11.28
C SER A 90 1.10 8.11 -11.27
N ALA A 91 1.30 9.44 -11.41
CA ALA A 91 0.21 10.39 -11.52
C ALA A 91 -0.68 10.10 -12.74
N MET A 92 -0.09 9.79 -13.89
CA MET A 92 -0.82 9.41 -15.09
C MET A 92 -1.64 8.13 -14.87
N GLY A 93 -1.01 7.07 -14.35
CA GLY A 93 -1.66 5.79 -14.10
C GLY A 93 -2.77 5.87 -13.04
N VAL A 94 -2.53 6.64 -11.98
CA VAL A 94 -3.51 6.92 -10.91
C VAL A 94 -4.70 7.69 -11.48
N LEU A 95 -4.46 8.75 -12.25
CA LEU A 95 -5.53 9.59 -12.81
C LEU A 95 -6.41 8.80 -13.78
N VAL A 96 -5.78 8.17 -14.78
CA VAL A 96 -6.50 7.40 -15.80
C VAL A 96 -7.17 6.17 -15.16
N GLY A 97 -6.46 5.48 -14.27
CA GLY A 97 -7.00 4.34 -13.53
C GLY A 97 -8.19 4.72 -12.66
N THR A 98 -8.13 5.85 -11.95
CA THR A 98 -9.25 6.34 -11.13
C THR A 98 -10.47 6.60 -12.00
N VAL A 99 -10.30 7.32 -13.11
CA VAL A 99 -11.40 7.61 -14.04
C VAL A 99 -12.03 6.31 -14.55
N LEU A 100 -11.21 5.39 -15.09
CA LEU A 100 -11.67 4.09 -15.61
C LEU A 100 -12.33 3.19 -14.55
N GLY A 101 -11.82 3.19 -13.32
CA GLY A 101 -12.36 2.38 -12.23
C GLY A 101 -13.69 2.91 -11.70
N VAL A 102 -13.92 4.22 -11.78
CA VAL A 102 -15.16 4.85 -11.32
C VAL A 102 -16.27 4.75 -12.39
N LEU A 103 -15.94 4.81 -13.68
CA LEU A 103 -16.87 4.76 -14.83
C LEU A 103 -17.99 3.69 -14.74
N PRO A 104 -17.72 2.43 -14.35
CA PRO A 104 -18.74 1.38 -14.19
C PRO A 104 -19.89 1.73 -13.23
N SER A 105 -19.65 2.68 -12.31
CA SER A 105 -20.60 3.16 -11.31
C SER A 105 -21.71 4.04 -11.88
N VAL A 106 -21.45 4.68 -13.02
CA VAL A 106 -22.36 5.65 -13.67
C VAL A 106 -22.90 5.16 -15.00
N LEU A 107 -22.15 4.28 -15.67
CA LEU A 107 -22.52 3.73 -16.97
C LEU A 107 -23.63 2.67 -16.88
N PRO A 108 -24.35 2.41 -17.98
CA PRO A 108 -25.27 1.28 -18.07
C PRO A 108 -24.58 -0.05 -17.73
N LYS A 109 -25.33 -1.00 -17.14
CA LYS A 109 -24.82 -2.31 -16.70
C LYS A 109 -24.06 -3.08 -17.79
N PHE A 110 -24.40 -2.88 -19.07
CA PHE A 110 -23.66 -3.47 -20.19
C PHE A 110 -22.27 -2.85 -20.32
N LEU A 111 -22.16 -1.54 -20.53
CA LEU A 111 -20.88 -0.84 -20.67
C LEU A 111 -19.98 -1.03 -19.44
N GLY A 112 -20.55 -0.96 -18.24
CA GLY A 112 -19.81 -1.22 -17.00
C GLY A 112 -19.18 -2.62 -16.96
N ARG A 113 -19.89 -3.65 -17.45
CA ARG A 113 -19.35 -5.01 -17.57
C ARG A 113 -18.20 -5.11 -18.58
N PHE A 114 -18.29 -4.41 -19.72
CA PHE A 114 -17.20 -4.38 -20.70
C PHE A 114 -15.92 -3.73 -20.14
N ILE A 115 -16.06 -2.61 -19.43
CA ILE A 115 -14.92 -1.95 -18.79
C ILE A 115 -14.28 -2.85 -17.75
N LEU A 116 -15.08 -3.47 -16.86
CA LEU A 116 -14.56 -4.40 -15.87
C LEU A 116 -13.88 -5.62 -16.51
N ALA A 117 -14.45 -6.14 -17.61
CA ALA A 117 -13.84 -7.24 -18.35
C ALA A 117 -12.48 -6.84 -18.93
N GLY A 118 -12.37 -5.65 -19.54
CA GLY A 118 -11.11 -5.11 -20.05
C GLY A 118 -10.07 -4.90 -18.95
N ILE A 119 -10.47 -4.37 -17.79
CA ILE A 119 -9.59 -4.22 -16.62
C ILE A 119 -9.09 -5.59 -16.15
N ASN A 120 -9.99 -6.57 -15.98
CA ASN A 120 -9.63 -7.91 -15.51
C ASN A 120 -8.73 -8.65 -16.50
N PHE A 121 -8.97 -8.48 -17.80
CA PHE A 121 -8.10 -9.02 -18.85
C PHE A 121 -6.70 -8.41 -18.79
N ALA A 122 -6.59 -7.09 -18.69
CA ALA A 122 -5.29 -6.41 -18.62
C ALA A 122 -4.48 -6.79 -17.37
N ILE A 123 -5.13 -7.03 -16.23
CA ILE A 123 -4.48 -7.46 -14.99
C ILE A 123 -3.91 -8.89 -15.08
N ALA A 124 -4.42 -9.73 -15.98
CA ALA A 124 -3.90 -11.08 -16.17
C ALA A 124 -2.45 -11.08 -16.70
N PHE A 125 -2.02 -9.97 -17.32
CA PHE A 125 -0.64 -9.83 -17.79
C PHE A 125 0.26 -9.25 -16.69
N PRO A 126 1.45 -9.82 -16.48
CA PRO A 126 2.46 -9.22 -15.60
C PRO A 126 2.76 -7.77 -16.00
N GLY A 127 2.71 -6.84 -15.04
CA GLY A 127 2.88 -5.40 -15.31
C GLY A 127 4.23 -5.06 -15.98
N LEU A 128 5.29 -5.82 -15.66
CA LEU A 128 6.59 -5.67 -16.31
C LEU A 128 6.54 -6.05 -17.80
N LEU A 129 5.79 -7.09 -18.18
CA LEU A 129 5.64 -7.48 -19.58
C LEU A 129 4.89 -6.41 -20.38
N ILE A 130 3.80 -5.87 -19.83
CA ILE A 130 3.07 -4.74 -20.43
C ILE A 130 4.04 -3.57 -20.64
N THR A 131 4.81 -3.24 -19.60
CA THR A 131 5.78 -2.14 -19.65
C THR A 131 6.81 -2.32 -20.75
N ILE A 132 7.40 -3.51 -20.87
CA ILE A 132 8.41 -3.81 -21.90
C ILE A 132 7.81 -3.63 -23.30
N VAL A 133 6.66 -4.24 -23.58
CA VAL A 133 6.01 -4.14 -24.89
C VAL A 133 5.64 -2.69 -25.21
N LEU A 134 5.05 -1.96 -24.26
CA LEU A 134 4.71 -0.56 -24.46
C LEU A 134 5.94 0.33 -24.63
N SER A 135 7.06 0.05 -23.96
CA SER A 135 8.30 0.81 -24.12
C SER A 135 8.87 0.70 -25.53
N VAL A 136 8.72 -0.47 -26.18
CA VAL A 136 9.11 -0.65 -27.58
C VAL A 136 8.18 0.14 -28.50
N ILE A 137 6.88 0.18 -28.21
CA ILE A 137 5.88 0.89 -29.02
C ILE A 137 6.04 2.41 -28.91
N PHE A 138 6.21 2.95 -27.70
CA PHE A 138 6.36 4.40 -27.47
C PHE A 138 7.79 4.90 -27.73
N GLY A 139 8.73 4.00 -27.97
CA GLY A 139 10.14 4.31 -28.18
C GLY A 139 10.97 4.24 -26.91
N GLN A 140 12.26 3.95 -27.08
CA GLN A 140 13.23 3.93 -25.98
C GLN A 140 13.51 5.36 -25.47
N GLY A 141 13.87 5.48 -24.20
CA GLY A 141 14.17 6.76 -23.54
C GLY A 141 13.18 7.14 -22.44
N ALA A 142 13.43 8.27 -21.78
CA ALA A 142 12.67 8.70 -20.61
C ALA A 142 11.17 8.85 -20.89
N VAL A 143 10.81 9.50 -22.01
CA VAL A 143 9.41 9.78 -22.36
C VAL A 143 8.63 8.49 -22.65
N GLY A 144 9.17 7.61 -23.49
CA GLY A 144 8.51 6.35 -23.83
C GLY A 144 8.38 5.43 -22.62
N ALA A 145 9.39 5.40 -21.74
CA ALA A 145 9.32 4.68 -20.48
C ALA A 145 8.22 5.23 -19.55
N VAL A 146 8.02 6.56 -19.49
CA VAL A 146 6.93 7.19 -18.72
C VAL A 146 5.56 6.78 -19.23
N PHE A 147 5.34 6.81 -20.55
CA PHE A 147 4.08 6.35 -21.12
C PHE A 147 3.86 4.86 -20.87
N ALA A 148 4.89 4.03 -21.05
CA ALA A 148 4.82 2.59 -20.87
C ALA A 148 4.46 2.21 -19.42
N ILE A 149 5.18 2.73 -18.43
CA ILE A 149 4.93 2.41 -17.02
C ILE A 149 3.61 3.01 -16.56
N GLY A 150 3.30 4.26 -16.92
CA GLY A 150 2.06 4.88 -16.46
C GLY A 150 0.82 4.19 -17.01
N LEU A 151 0.85 3.71 -18.27
CA LEU A 151 -0.23 2.89 -18.83
C LEU A 151 -0.28 1.49 -18.22
N ALA A 152 0.87 0.89 -17.88
CA ALA A 152 0.91 -0.40 -17.19
C ALA A 152 0.31 -0.35 -15.76
N ILE A 153 0.31 0.83 -15.11
CA ILE A 153 -0.31 1.04 -13.79
C ILE A 153 -1.84 1.10 -13.87
N VAL A 154 -2.40 1.57 -14.98
CA VAL A 154 -3.83 1.85 -15.16
C VAL A 154 -4.74 0.69 -14.75
N PRO A 155 -4.54 -0.57 -15.20
CA PRO A 155 -5.48 -1.64 -14.92
C PRO A 155 -5.59 -1.95 -13.43
N ALA A 156 -4.45 -2.09 -12.75
CA ALA A 156 -4.42 -2.39 -11.32
C ALA A 156 -5.10 -1.28 -10.51
N TYR A 157 -4.81 -0.02 -10.84
CA TYR A 157 -5.39 1.13 -10.14
C TYR A 157 -6.89 1.30 -10.46
N ALA A 158 -7.32 0.99 -11.68
CA ALA A 158 -8.73 0.97 -12.06
C ALA A 158 -9.52 -0.10 -11.31
N ARG A 159 -8.95 -1.29 -11.11
CA ARG A 159 -9.58 -2.35 -10.30
C ARG A 159 -9.68 -1.97 -8.81
N LEU A 160 -8.63 -1.36 -8.27
CA LEU A 160 -8.66 -0.83 -6.91
C LEU A 160 -9.81 0.17 -6.76
N THR A 161 -9.88 1.13 -7.68
CA THR A 161 -10.88 2.18 -7.66
C THR A 161 -12.30 1.65 -7.85
N SER A 162 -12.50 0.67 -8.73
CA SER A 162 -13.82 0.06 -8.94
C SER A 162 -14.29 -0.72 -7.72
N THR A 163 -13.37 -1.42 -7.04
CA THR A 163 -13.65 -2.13 -5.77
C THR A 163 -14.06 -1.15 -4.67
N LEU A 164 -13.31 -0.06 -4.51
CA LEU A 164 -13.64 0.98 -3.54
C LEU A 164 -14.97 1.66 -3.86
N SER A 165 -15.21 2.01 -5.13
CA SER A 165 -16.46 2.61 -5.58
C SER A 165 -17.66 1.72 -5.29
N ALA A 166 -17.55 0.42 -5.61
CA ALA A 166 -18.61 -0.56 -5.33
C ALA A 166 -18.92 -0.65 -3.82
N SER A 167 -17.89 -0.59 -2.96
CA SER A 167 -18.07 -0.63 -1.50
C SER A 167 -18.82 0.58 -0.94
N VAL A 168 -18.69 1.76 -1.58
CA VAL A 168 -19.40 2.97 -1.19
C VAL A 168 -20.83 2.98 -1.75
N GLN A 169 -21.01 2.48 -2.97
CA GLN A 169 -22.33 2.42 -3.62
C GLN A 169 -23.37 1.62 -2.84
N GLY A 170 -22.94 0.62 -2.06
CA GLY A 170 -23.81 -0.20 -1.22
C GLY A 170 -24.27 0.44 0.09
N ARG A 171 -23.89 1.69 0.38
CA ARG A 171 -24.21 2.37 1.66
C ARG A 171 -25.54 3.11 1.61
N ASP A 172 -26.23 3.16 2.76
CA ASP A 172 -27.58 3.73 2.89
C ASP A 172 -27.69 5.19 2.44
N PHE A 173 -26.67 6.01 2.71
CA PHE A 173 -26.68 7.41 2.28
C PHE A 173 -26.67 7.57 0.75
N VAL A 174 -26.08 6.60 0.03
CA VAL A 174 -26.09 6.58 -1.44
C VAL A 174 -27.47 6.18 -1.95
N ALA A 175 -28.13 5.21 -1.29
CA ALA A 175 -29.50 4.82 -1.60
C ALA A 175 -30.47 6.00 -1.36
N ALA A 176 -30.35 6.70 -0.23
CA ALA A 176 -31.13 7.89 0.07
C ALA A 176 -30.93 9.01 -0.97
N ALA A 177 -29.68 9.27 -1.39
CA ALA A 177 -29.39 10.25 -2.43
C ALA A 177 -30.04 9.90 -3.78
N LYS A 178 -30.11 8.61 -4.14
CA LYS A 178 -30.82 8.15 -5.35
C LYS A 178 -32.33 8.39 -5.26
N VAL A 179 -32.95 8.14 -4.11
CA VAL A 179 -34.38 8.42 -3.87
C VAL A 179 -34.68 9.91 -3.98
N LEU A 180 -33.76 10.76 -3.53
CA LEU A 180 -33.83 12.22 -3.66
C LEU A 180 -33.56 12.73 -5.09
N GLY A 181 -33.39 11.85 -6.08
CA GLY A 181 -33.25 12.23 -7.49
C GLY A 181 -31.87 12.76 -7.87
N VAL A 182 -30.82 12.53 -7.06
CA VAL A 182 -29.45 12.95 -7.40
C VAL A 182 -28.99 12.23 -8.68
N SER A 183 -28.52 12.99 -9.67
CA SER A 183 -28.04 12.46 -10.94
C SER A 183 -26.85 11.50 -10.75
N ARG A 184 -26.63 10.57 -11.68
CA ARG A 184 -25.52 9.59 -11.58
C ARG A 184 -24.15 10.27 -11.43
N PHE A 185 -23.93 11.36 -12.16
CA PHE A 185 -22.69 12.13 -12.07
C PHE A 185 -22.59 12.88 -10.73
N GLY A 186 -23.69 13.45 -10.23
CA GLY A 186 -23.74 14.06 -8.90
C GLY A 186 -23.47 13.06 -7.78
N LEU A 187 -24.01 11.84 -7.91
CA LEU A 187 -23.73 10.74 -6.98
C LEU A 187 -22.23 10.42 -6.96
N LEU A 188 -21.60 10.43 -8.13
CA LEU A 188 -20.19 10.17 -8.28
C LEU A 188 -19.30 11.21 -7.59
N THR A 189 -19.44 12.46 -8.00
CA THR A 189 -18.54 13.55 -7.59
C THR A 189 -18.80 14.03 -6.18
N ARG A 190 -20.04 13.95 -5.69
CA ARG A 190 -20.42 14.42 -4.35
C ARG A 190 -20.40 13.33 -3.29
N HIS A 191 -20.65 12.07 -3.66
CA HIS A 191 -20.81 10.98 -2.69
C HIS A 191 -19.79 9.86 -2.85
N ILE A 192 -19.42 9.43 -4.05
CA ILE A 192 -18.51 8.28 -4.21
C ILE A 192 -17.05 8.70 -4.14
N VAL A 193 -16.60 9.57 -5.06
CA VAL A 193 -15.20 10.00 -5.19
C VAL A 193 -14.66 10.58 -3.87
N PRO A 194 -15.37 11.48 -3.17
CA PRO A 194 -14.88 12.01 -1.90
C PRO A 194 -14.71 10.94 -0.81
N ASN A 195 -15.53 9.89 -0.82
CA ASN A 195 -15.46 8.81 0.17
C ASN A 195 -14.34 7.79 -0.12
N ILE A 196 -13.87 7.71 -1.36
CA ILE A 196 -12.74 6.84 -1.76
C ILE A 196 -11.42 7.60 -1.94
N ALA A 197 -11.44 8.94 -1.94
CA ALA A 197 -10.25 9.76 -2.16
C ALA A 197 -9.12 9.45 -1.16
N ALA A 198 -9.44 9.27 0.13
CA ALA A 198 -8.45 8.95 1.15
C ALA A 198 -7.64 7.67 0.85
N PRO A 199 -8.28 6.49 0.65
CA PRO A 199 -7.53 5.28 0.28
C PRO A 199 -6.86 5.38 -1.10
N LEU A 200 -7.39 6.16 -2.05
CA LEU A 200 -6.71 6.40 -3.33
C LEU A 200 -5.38 7.16 -3.12
N VAL A 201 -5.38 8.27 -2.38
CA VAL A 201 -4.16 9.05 -2.11
C VAL A 201 -3.11 8.20 -1.40
N VAL A 202 -3.51 7.38 -0.43
CA VAL A 202 -2.60 6.44 0.25
C VAL A 202 -1.95 5.47 -0.74
N ASN A 203 -2.75 4.86 -1.61
CA ASN A 203 -2.24 3.92 -2.60
C ASN A 203 -1.42 4.59 -3.72
N ALA A 204 -1.68 5.87 -4.01
CA ALA A 204 -0.90 6.63 -4.98
C ALA A 204 0.57 6.75 -4.54
N SER A 205 0.85 6.96 -3.25
CA SER A 205 2.22 6.99 -2.72
C SER A 205 2.93 5.64 -2.89
N VAL A 206 2.24 4.54 -2.58
CA VAL A 206 2.78 3.18 -2.79
C VAL A 206 3.03 2.91 -4.28
N THR A 207 2.14 3.38 -5.14
CA THR A 207 2.25 3.27 -6.60
C THR A 207 3.47 4.02 -7.13
N ALA A 208 3.78 5.20 -6.58
CA ALA A 208 4.99 5.95 -6.96
C ALA A 208 6.29 5.19 -6.61
N GLY A 209 6.35 4.56 -5.44
CA GLY A 209 7.49 3.70 -5.06
C GLY A 209 7.64 2.48 -5.98
N GLY A 210 6.52 1.83 -6.32
CA GLY A 210 6.50 0.72 -7.29
C GLY A 210 6.91 1.16 -8.70
N ALA A 211 6.47 2.33 -9.15
CA ALA A 211 6.84 2.91 -10.44
C ALA A 211 8.35 3.17 -10.51
N LEU A 212 8.95 3.70 -9.44
CA LEU A 212 10.39 3.95 -9.36
C LEU A 212 11.21 2.65 -9.52
N ILE A 213 10.80 1.58 -8.84
CA ILE A 213 11.44 0.26 -8.98
C ILE A 213 11.24 -0.28 -10.40
N ALA A 214 10.06 -0.10 -10.99
CA ALA A 214 9.79 -0.51 -12.36
C ALA A 214 10.67 0.23 -13.38
N PHE A 215 10.90 1.54 -13.20
CA PHE A 215 11.84 2.31 -14.01
C PHE A 215 13.27 1.81 -13.85
N ALA A 216 13.71 1.61 -12.62
CA ALA A 216 15.04 1.08 -12.35
C ALA A 216 15.25 -0.26 -13.06
N GLY A 217 14.25 -1.15 -13.02
CA GLY A 217 14.26 -2.43 -13.74
C GLY A 217 14.25 -2.27 -15.27
N LEU A 218 13.42 -1.38 -15.81
CA LEU A 218 13.32 -1.17 -17.26
C LEU A 218 14.60 -0.54 -17.84
N SER A 219 15.15 0.48 -17.19
CA SER A 219 16.43 1.08 -17.54
C SER A 219 17.59 0.11 -17.32
N TYR A 220 17.50 -0.75 -16.29
CA TYR A 220 18.47 -1.83 -16.09
C TYR A 220 18.46 -2.83 -17.26
N LEU A 221 17.31 -3.12 -17.85
CA LEU A 221 17.17 -3.94 -19.05
C LEU A 221 17.55 -3.21 -20.35
N GLY A 222 17.98 -1.95 -20.27
CA GLY A 222 18.39 -1.15 -21.43
C GLY A 222 17.22 -0.58 -22.25
N LEU A 223 15.98 -0.68 -21.77
CA LEU A 223 14.78 -0.21 -22.46
C LEU A 223 14.26 1.15 -21.94
N GLY A 224 14.82 1.62 -20.82
CA GLY A 224 14.48 2.90 -20.22
C GLY A 224 15.33 4.06 -20.75
N VAL A 225 15.92 4.84 -19.84
CA VAL A 225 16.70 6.04 -20.16
C VAL A 225 17.93 5.70 -21.01
N GLN A 226 18.17 6.51 -22.05
CA GLN A 226 19.27 6.34 -22.98
C GLN A 226 20.28 7.47 -22.84
N GLN A 227 21.56 7.16 -23.11
CA GLN A 227 22.63 8.16 -23.17
C GLN A 227 22.27 9.25 -24.20
N PRO A 228 22.59 10.53 -23.93
CA PRO A 228 23.47 11.04 -22.86
C PRO A 228 22.82 11.11 -21.47
N ASP A 229 21.51 10.97 -21.37
CA ASP A 229 20.79 11.00 -20.09
C ASP A 229 21.04 9.72 -19.27
N PHE A 230 20.81 9.81 -17.96
CA PHE A 230 21.01 8.69 -17.04
C PHE A 230 20.06 8.76 -15.84
N ASP A 231 19.55 7.61 -15.44
CA ASP A 231 18.82 7.37 -14.20
C ASP A 231 19.53 6.29 -13.36
N TRP A 232 19.01 5.98 -12.18
CA TRP A 232 19.63 4.95 -11.34
C TRP A 232 19.63 3.56 -11.97
N GLY A 233 18.60 3.20 -12.76
CA GLY A 233 18.55 1.90 -13.44
C GLY A 233 19.62 1.76 -14.52
N ARG A 234 19.86 2.82 -15.30
CA ARG A 234 20.93 2.88 -16.29
C ARG A 234 22.31 2.83 -15.64
N MET A 235 22.50 3.57 -14.55
CA MET A 235 23.74 3.50 -13.77
C MET A 235 23.97 2.09 -13.21
N LEU A 236 22.91 1.41 -12.76
CA LEU A 236 23.01 0.03 -12.26
C LEU A 236 23.41 -0.95 -13.38
N ASN A 237 22.85 -0.80 -14.58
CA ASN A 237 23.24 -1.60 -15.76
C ASN A 237 24.72 -1.45 -16.07
N GLU A 238 25.20 -0.21 -16.14
CA GLU A 238 26.60 0.12 -16.45
C GLU A 238 27.56 -0.35 -15.33
N GLY A 239 27.17 -0.16 -14.07
CA GLY A 239 27.98 -0.50 -12.90
C GLY A 239 28.09 -2.00 -12.63
N LEU A 240 27.04 -2.79 -12.89
CA LEU A 240 27.05 -4.24 -12.65
C LEU A 240 28.11 -4.96 -13.50
N LEU A 241 28.38 -4.48 -14.72
CA LEU A 241 29.46 -5.01 -15.57
C LEU A 241 30.87 -4.80 -14.96
N LYS A 242 31.00 -3.90 -13.98
CA LYS A 242 32.26 -3.54 -13.31
C LYS A 242 32.23 -3.78 -11.80
N ILE A 243 31.29 -4.61 -11.32
CA ILE A 243 31.12 -4.86 -9.89
C ILE A 243 32.38 -5.41 -9.20
N PHE A 244 33.18 -6.21 -9.92
CA PHE A 244 34.43 -6.77 -9.41
C PHE A 244 35.61 -5.78 -9.43
N VAL A 245 35.48 -4.64 -10.11
CA VAL A 245 36.51 -3.59 -10.18
C VAL A 245 36.25 -2.51 -9.14
N ASN A 246 35.04 -1.93 -9.19
CA ASN A 246 34.56 -0.96 -8.23
C ASN A 246 33.08 -1.24 -7.93
N PRO A 247 32.76 -1.94 -6.83
CA PRO A 247 31.38 -2.31 -6.51
C PRO A 247 30.49 -1.09 -6.23
N ALA A 248 31.07 0.07 -5.87
CA ALA A 248 30.32 1.29 -5.61
C ALA A 248 29.57 1.79 -6.86
N THR A 249 30.06 1.47 -8.07
CA THR A 249 29.39 1.82 -9.34
C THR A 249 27.99 1.22 -9.47
N ALA A 250 27.75 0.03 -8.89
CA ALA A 250 26.44 -0.62 -8.85
C ALA A 250 25.69 -0.38 -7.53
N LEU A 251 26.42 -0.41 -6.40
CA LEU A 251 25.82 -0.29 -5.07
C LEU A 251 25.23 1.10 -4.81
N ALA A 252 25.89 2.18 -5.24
CA ALA A 252 25.39 3.54 -5.03
C ALA A 252 24.00 3.78 -5.66
N PRO A 253 23.79 3.53 -6.98
CA PRO A 253 22.46 3.67 -7.56
C PRO A 253 21.45 2.64 -7.00
N GLY A 254 21.89 1.42 -6.66
CA GLY A 254 21.02 0.40 -6.05
C GLY A 254 20.47 0.83 -4.68
N ILE A 255 21.34 1.38 -3.83
CA ILE A 255 20.95 1.93 -2.52
C ILE A 255 19.98 3.10 -2.70
N ALA A 256 20.20 3.97 -3.68
CA ALA A 256 19.30 5.09 -3.96
C ALA A 256 17.89 4.63 -4.37
N VAL A 257 17.78 3.57 -5.19
CA VAL A 257 16.50 2.94 -5.55
C VAL A 257 15.79 2.37 -4.32
N VAL A 258 16.50 1.60 -3.50
CA VAL A 258 15.93 0.97 -2.28
C VAL A 258 15.49 2.03 -1.29
N PHE A 259 16.34 3.03 -1.01
CA PHE A 259 16.03 4.14 -0.13
C PHE A 259 14.77 4.88 -0.60
N SER A 260 14.70 5.23 -1.88
CA SER A 260 13.56 5.97 -2.43
C SER A 260 12.26 5.15 -2.40
N GLY A 261 12.34 3.86 -2.73
CA GLY A 261 11.20 2.94 -2.61
C GLY A 261 10.65 2.89 -1.18
N ILE A 262 11.54 2.73 -0.19
CA ILE A 262 11.16 2.73 1.23
C ILE A 262 10.51 4.06 1.64
N VAL A 263 11.09 5.19 1.23
CA VAL A 263 10.54 6.52 1.54
C VAL A 263 9.13 6.68 0.99
N PHE A 264 8.88 6.30 -0.27
CA PHE A 264 7.53 6.39 -0.86
C PHE A 264 6.51 5.44 -0.20
N THR A 265 6.93 4.23 0.16
CA THR A 265 6.06 3.29 0.87
C THR A 265 5.71 3.78 2.27
N LEU A 266 6.70 4.24 3.05
CA LEU A 266 6.49 4.78 4.39
C LEU A 266 5.67 6.08 4.38
N LEU A 267 5.81 6.90 3.33
CA LEU A 267 4.98 8.09 3.13
C LEU A 267 3.51 7.69 2.97
N GLY A 268 3.22 6.67 2.15
CA GLY A 268 1.87 6.14 1.98
C GLY A 268 1.28 5.65 3.31
N GLU A 269 2.05 4.90 4.10
CA GLU A 269 1.60 4.43 5.41
C GLU A 269 1.34 5.59 6.39
N THR A 270 2.19 6.62 6.36
CA THR A 270 2.04 7.81 7.21
C THR A 270 0.75 8.56 6.86
N ILE A 271 0.44 8.71 5.57
CA ILE A 271 -0.83 9.29 5.09
C ILE A 271 -2.03 8.39 5.45
N ALA A 272 -1.86 7.06 5.43
CA ALA A 272 -2.92 6.13 5.81
C ALA A 272 -3.34 6.29 7.28
N ARG A 273 -2.39 6.62 8.16
CA ARG A 273 -2.65 6.85 9.59
C ARG A 273 -3.45 8.13 9.84
N THR A 274 -3.31 9.16 9.00
CA THR A 274 -4.04 10.44 9.18
C THR A 274 -5.50 10.33 8.74
N THR A 275 -5.74 9.55 7.68
CA THR A 275 -7.08 9.34 7.11
C THR A 275 -7.94 8.37 7.92
N GLY A 276 -7.38 7.67 8.90
CA GLY A 276 -8.10 6.69 9.72
C GLY A 276 -8.49 5.43 8.95
N ALA A 277 -7.93 5.22 7.75
CA ALA A 277 -8.16 4.06 6.90
C ALA A 277 -7.74 2.74 7.57
N ASN A 278 -6.90 2.83 8.62
CA ASN A 278 -6.37 1.70 9.37
C ASN A 278 -6.96 1.58 10.80
N GLN A 279 -8.21 2.02 11.02
CA GLN A 279 -8.92 1.67 12.25
C GLN A 279 -9.34 0.19 12.22
N GLY A 280 -8.40 -0.69 12.57
CA GLY A 280 -8.78 -1.87 13.32
C GLY A 280 -9.58 -1.40 14.53
N LEU A 281 -10.82 -1.89 14.68
CA LEU A 281 -11.75 -1.56 15.76
C LEU A 281 -11.14 -1.86 17.13
N ASN A 282 -10.34 -0.94 17.66
CA ASN A 282 -9.93 -0.95 19.06
C ASN A 282 -11.11 -0.41 19.90
N PHE A 283 -12.18 -1.19 19.96
CA PHE A 283 -13.31 -0.93 20.85
C PHE A 283 -12.87 -1.25 22.28
N ARG A 284 -12.24 -0.28 22.96
CA ARG A 284 -12.09 -0.34 24.42
C ARG A 284 -13.47 -0.12 25.03
N LEU A 285 -14.21 -1.20 25.25
CA LEU A 285 -15.49 -1.19 25.96
C LEU A 285 -15.35 -0.41 27.29
N PRO A 286 -16.20 0.59 27.55
CA PRO A 286 -16.24 1.29 28.83
C PRO A 286 -16.47 0.31 29.99
N ARG A 287 -15.77 0.53 31.12
CA ARG A 287 -15.89 -0.34 32.32
C ARG A 287 -17.35 -0.49 32.81
N TRP A 288 -18.19 0.53 32.62
CA TRP A 288 -19.60 0.49 33.03
C TRP A 288 -20.46 -0.46 32.19
N LEU A 289 -20.12 -0.68 30.90
CA LEU A 289 -20.79 -1.68 30.05
C LEU A 289 -20.43 -3.12 30.44
N LYS A 290 -19.18 -3.34 30.90
CA LYS A 290 -18.79 -4.65 31.46
C LYS A 290 -19.55 -4.96 32.75
N ALA A 291 -19.71 -3.97 33.63
CA ALA A 291 -20.45 -4.14 34.89
C ALA A 291 -21.96 -4.28 34.69
N ALA A 292 -22.54 -3.58 33.71
CA ALA A 292 -23.97 -3.66 33.38
C ALA A 292 -24.37 -5.06 32.90
N GLY A 293 -23.54 -5.68 32.03
CA GLY A 293 -23.79 -7.06 31.57
C GLY A 293 -23.76 -8.08 32.71
N THR A 294 -22.80 -7.96 33.64
CA THR A 294 -22.70 -8.88 34.80
C THR A 294 -23.86 -8.71 35.78
N ARG A 295 -24.36 -7.48 35.96
CA ARG A 295 -25.50 -7.21 36.86
C ARG A 295 -26.82 -7.72 36.29
N GLN A 296 -26.99 -7.64 34.98
CA GLN A 296 -28.22 -8.09 34.30
C GLN A 296 -28.25 -9.61 34.17
N LEU A 297 -27.10 -10.27 34.00
CA LEU A 297 -26.97 -11.72 34.08
C LEU A 297 -27.31 -12.24 35.49
N ALA A 298 -26.79 -11.61 36.55
CA ALA A 298 -27.10 -12.00 37.93
C ALA A 298 -28.58 -11.73 38.32
N ALA A 299 -29.19 -10.69 37.76
CA ALA A 299 -30.61 -10.40 37.97
C ALA A 299 -31.53 -11.39 37.23
N ASN A 300 -31.13 -11.81 36.02
CA ASN A 300 -31.84 -12.86 35.28
C ASN A 300 -31.68 -14.22 35.95
N GLU A 301 -30.49 -14.58 36.47
CA GLU A 301 -30.28 -15.81 37.24
C GLU A 301 -31.11 -15.85 38.53
N ALA A 302 -31.29 -14.71 39.21
CA ALA A 302 -32.16 -14.62 40.38
C ALA A 302 -33.66 -14.72 40.03
N ALA A 303 -34.07 -14.14 38.90
CA ALA A 303 -35.46 -14.21 38.41
C ALA A 303 -35.82 -15.62 37.87
N ASP A 304 -34.87 -16.30 37.23
CA ASP A 304 -35.00 -17.67 36.72
C ASP A 304 -34.97 -18.71 37.87
N ALA A 305 -34.40 -18.37 39.02
CA ALA A 305 -34.45 -19.20 40.23
C ALA A 305 -35.81 -19.12 40.95
N GLU A 306 -36.52 -17.99 40.88
CA GLU A 306 -37.86 -17.83 41.47
C GLU A 306 -38.99 -18.39 40.59
N ASN A 307 -38.88 -18.28 39.26
CA ASN A 307 -39.79 -18.93 38.32
C ASN A 307 -39.23 -20.30 37.96
N GLY A 308 -39.68 -21.37 38.61
CA GLY A 308 -39.26 -22.76 38.41
C GLY A 308 -39.53 -23.36 37.01
N GLN A 309 -39.16 -22.67 35.93
CA GLN A 309 -39.07 -23.18 34.57
C GLN A 309 -37.60 -23.30 34.21
N ILE A 310 -37.00 -24.46 34.53
CA ILE A 310 -35.69 -24.83 34.01
C ILE A 310 -35.85 -25.06 32.50
N GLN A 311 -35.68 -24.02 31.69
CA GLN A 311 -35.50 -24.20 30.25
C GLN A 311 -34.12 -24.81 30.04
N GLU A 312 -34.10 -26.08 29.64
CA GLU A 312 -32.86 -26.82 29.39
C GLU A 312 -32.07 -26.12 28.26
N PRO A 313 -30.79 -25.74 28.48
CA PRO A 313 -30.01 -25.04 27.47
C PRO A 313 -29.79 -25.95 26.25
N VAL A 314 -29.84 -25.34 25.06
CA VAL A 314 -29.63 -26.05 23.78
C VAL A 314 -28.18 -26.51 23.64
N LEU A 315 -27.25 -25.74 24.20
CA LEU A 315 -25.83 -26.04 24.19
C LEU A 315 -25.21 -25.64 25.53
N ARG A 316 -24.52 -26.58 26.17
CA ARG A 316 -23.75 -26.35 27.40
C ARG A 316 -22.29 -26.69 27.14
N VAL A 317 -21.44 -25.68 27.23
CA VAL A 317 -19.99 -25.80 27.11
C VAL A 317 -19.37 -25.55 28.47
N ARG A 318 -18.52 -26.47 28.92
CA ARG A 318 -17.82 -26.38 30.22
C ARG A 318 -16.34 -26.66 30.01
N GLY A 319 -15.49 -25.75 30.51
CA GLY A 319 -14.04 -25.93 30.56
C GLY A 319 -13.35 -26.11 29.21
N LEU A 320 -13.88 -25.53 28.12
CA LEU A 320 -13.34 -25.72 26.77
C LEU A 320 -11.88 -25.24 26.70
N ARG A 321 -11.00 -26.15 26.30
CA ARG A 321 -9.58 -25.90 26.04
C ARG A 321 -9.26 -26.37 24.63
N VAL A 322 -8.56 -25.53 23.86
CA VAL A 322 -8.10 -25.87 22.51
C VAL A 322 -6.59 -25.66 22.47
N SER A 323 -5.86 -26.72 22.19
CA SER A 323 -4.41 -26.75 22.09
C SER A 323 -3.99 -26.84 20.63
N ALA A 324 -3.00 -26.05 20.22
CA ALA A 324 -2.47 -26.01 18.86
C ALA A 324 -0.93 -26.09 18.86
N PRO A 325 -0.33 -26.84 17.92
CA PRO A 325 1.12 -26.94 17.80
C PRO A 325 1.72 -25.60 17.34
N HIS A 326 2.77 -25.16 18.02
CA HIS A 326 3.59 -23.99 17.70
C HIS A 326 5.06 -24.42 17.51
N LYS A 327 5.88 -23.62 16.82
CA LYS A 327 7.24 -23.98 16.38
C LYS A 327 8.21 -24.49 17.47
N THR A 328 7.89 -24.31 18.74
CA THR A 328 8.71 -24.70 19.90
C THR A 328 7.93 -25.46 20.98
N GLY A 329 6.69 -25.89 20.71
CA GLY A 329 5.85 -26.61 21.69
C GLY A 329 4.34 -26.44 21.43
N TRP A 330 3.51 -26.95 22.34
CA TRP A 330 2.06 -26.74 22.30
C TRP A 330 1.72 -25.40 22.93
N THR A 331 0.76 -24.69 22.34
CA THR A 331 0.16 -23.49 22.92
C THR A 331 -1.34 -23.70 23.06
N ASP A 332 -1.92 -23.15 24.11
CA ASP A 332 -3.35 -23.28 24.40
C ASP A 332 -4.05 -21.94 24.14
N PRO A 333 -4.37 -21.61 22.88
CA PRO A 333 -4.98 -20.34 22.52
C PRO A 333 -6.38 -20.14 23.11
N VAL A 334 -7.09 -21.21 23.48
CA VAL A 334 -8.38 -21.15 24.18
C VAL A 334 -8.26 -21.94 25.48
N GLN A 335 -8.54 -21.31 26.61
CA GLN A 335 -8.48 -21.95 27.93
C GLN A 335 -9.73 -21.62 28.74
N GLN A 336 -10.32 -22.65 29.36
CA GLN A 336 -11.34 -22.52 30.40
C GLN A 336 -12.59 -21.72 29.98
N VAL A 337 -13.03 -21.88 28.73
CA VAL A 337 -14.25 -21.23 28.25
C VAL A 337 -15.48 -22.07 28.62
N SER A 338 -16.38 -21.49 29.41
CA SER A 338 -17.65 -22.11 29.80
C SER A 338 -18.81 -21.16 29.49
N PHE A 339 -19.84 -21.65 28.81
CA PHE A 339 -21.05 -20.88 28.52
C PHE A 339 -22.23 -21.83 28.24
N ASP A 340 -23.44 -21.33 28.46
CA ASP A 340 -24.68 -21.97 28.06
C ASP A 340 -25.33 -21.15 26.95
N VAL A 341 -26.07 -21.79 26.05
CA VAL A 341 -26.87 -21.13 25.02
C VAL A 341 -28.30 -21.64 25.12
N GLY A 342 -29.22 -20.76 25.51
CA GLY A 342 -30.66 -21.03 25.53
C GLY A 342 -31.30 -21.04 24.13
N ARG A 343 -32.57 -21.47 24.05
CA ARG A 343 -33.32 -21.41 22.78
C ARG A 343 -33.57 -19.95 22.38
N GLY A 344 -33.11 -19.58 21.18
CA GLY A 344 -33.26 -18.22 20.65
C GLY A 344 -32.23 -17.20 21.19
N GLU A 345 -31.29 -17.66 22.02
CA GLU A 345 -30.21 -16.82 22.56
C GLU A 345 -29.02 -16.77 21.59
N ILE A 346 -28.37 -15.60 21.50
CA ILE A 346 -27.14 -15.41 20.72
C ILE A 346 -26.01 -15.02 21.67
N VAL A 347 -25.06 -15.94 21.85
CA VAL A 347 -23.87 -15.71 22.69
C VAL A 347 -22.69 -15.25 21.82
N GLY A 348 -22.16 -14.07 22.12
CA GLY A 348 -21.02 -13.50 21.40
C GLY A 348 -19.67 -13.86 22.03
N ILE A 349 -18.82 -14.59 21.31
CA ILE A 349 -17.45 -14.91 21.75
C ILE A 349 -16.48 -13.80 21.30
N VAL A 350 -15.57 -13.36 22.18
CA VAL A 350 -14.58 -12.31 21.88
C VAL A 350 -13.16 -12.82 22.18
N GLY A 351 -12.32 -12.87 21.14
CA GLY A 351 -11.02 -13.55 21.18
C GLY A 351 -11.16 -15.05 20.93
N GLY A 352 -10.32 -15.65 20.09
CA GLY A 352 -10.37 -17.10 19.81
C GLY A 352 -11.67 -17.64 19.19
N LYS A 353 -12.49 -16.75 18.59
CA LYS A 353 -13.83 -17.06 18.04
C LYS A 353 -13.86 -18.30 17.15
N SER A 354 -13.07 -18.27 16.06
CA SER A 354 -13.12 -19.33 15.05
C SER A 354 -12.70 -20.67 15.63
N LEU A 355 -11.66 -20.70 16.47
CA LEU A 355 -11.20 -21.92 17.15
C LEU A 355 -12.23 -22.45 18.15
N SER A 356 -12.86 -21.57 18.93
CA SER A 356 -13.89 -21.97 19.90
C SER A 356 -15.13 -22.50 19.19
N CYS A 357 -15.58 -21.83 18.11
CA CYS A 357 -16.73 -22.27 17.32
C CYS A 357 -16.45 -23.60 16.58
N MET A 358 -15.26 -23.76 15.99
CA MET A 358 -14.88 -25.03 15.35
C MET A 358 -14.77 -26.16 16.37
N ALA A 359 -14.19 -25.92 17.56
CA ALA A 359 -14.09 -26.94 18.59
C ALA A 359 -15.47 -27.37 19.14
N VAL A 360 -16.36 -26.40 19.39
CA VAL A 360 -17.74 -26.67 19.80
C VAL A 360 -18.53 -27.40 18.72
N ALA A 361 -18.28 -27.09 17.44
CA ALA A 361 -18.87 -27.78 16.30
C ALA A 361 -18.18 -29.12 15.96
N GLN A 362 -17.15 -29.52 16.71
CA GLN A 362 -16.31 -30.71 16.46
C GLN A 362 -15.66 -30.74 15.06
N LEU A 363 -15.32 -29.58 14.52
CA LEU A 363 -14.72 -29.39 13.19
C LEU A 363 -13.20 -29.15 13.25
N THR A 364 -12.55 -29.48 14.36
CA THR A 364 -11.09 -29.37 14.50
C THR A 364 -10.41 -30.67 14.07
N ASP A 365 -9.41 -30.57 13.18
CA ASP A 365 -8.72 -31.72 12.55
C ASP A 365 -7.94 -32.64 13.51
N TYR A 366 -7.87 -32.30 14.80
CA TYR A 366 -7.22 -33.10 15.84
C TYR A 366 -8.17 -33.23 17.04
N SER A 367 -8.99 -34.28 17.03
CA SER A 367 -9.78 -34.71 18.18
C SER A 367 -8.99 -35.72 19.02
N ALA A 368 -8.83 -35.44 20.30
CA ALA A 368 -8.56 -36.42 21.34
C ALA A 368 -9.41 -36.06 22.57
#